data_AF-A0A9X3U013-F1
#
_entry.id   AF-A0A9X3U013-F1
#
_cell.length_a   1.000
_cell.length_b   1.000
_cell.length_c   1.000
_cell.angle_alpha   90.00
_cell.angle_beta   90.00
_cell.angle_gamma   90.00
#
_symmetry.space_group_name_H-M   'P 1'
#
loop_
_entity.id
_entity.type
_entity.pdbx_description
1 polymer ?
#
loop_
_entity_poly.entity_id
_entity_poly.type
_entity_poly.pdbx_seq_one_letter_code
_entity_poly.pdbx_strand_id
1 'polypeptide(L)'
;MLATASLLRSAPEGAFAGYASVFGTLDRGHDIVARGAFRRSLSERGASGVKLLWQHDPNQPVGVIDSLAEDNHGLYMRGRLLLDVARAREALSLMRNRVLDGLSIGYRCVRSDVEPKSGARVLYDVDLWEISLVTFPMQETARITAYKAAVMRGGRS
;
A
#
# COMPACT_ATOMS: atom_id res chain seq x y z
N MET A 1 9.49 13.37 6.56
CA MET A 1 8.60 14.16 5.69
C MET A 1 9.30 14.85 4.51
N LEU A 2 10.52 15.38 4.64
CA LEU A 2 11.20 16.10 3.53
C LEU A 2 11.65 15.22 2.34
N ALA A 3 12.09 13.97 2.59
CA ALA A 3 12.60 13.09 1.53
C ALA A 3 11.50 12.59 0.57
N THR A 4 10.33 12.21 1.09
CA THR A 4 9.19 11.72 0.30
C THR A 4 8.61 12.79 -0.62
N ALA A 5 8.55 14.04 -0.15
CA ALA A 5 8.07 15.18 -0.92
C ALA A 5 9.03 15.57 -2.07
N SER A 6 10.33 15.30 -1.95
CA SER A 6 11.32 15.62 -2.98
C SER A 6 11.29 14.63 -4.15
N LEU A 7 11.06 13.33 -3.88
CA LEU A 7 11.03 12.27 -4.91
C LEU A 7 9.82 12.35 -5.86
N LEU A 8 8.69 12.90 -5.42
CA LEU A 8 7.50 13.04 -6.27
C LEU A 8 7.50 14.31 -7.13
N ARG A 9 8.49 15.20 -7.00
CA ARG A 9 8.50 16.47 -7.75
C ARG A 9 8.58 16.26 -9.26
N SER A 10 9.33 15.26 -9.72
CA SER A 10 9.47 14.85 -11.11
C SER A 10 8.72 13.56 -11.48
N ALA A 11 7.97 12.97 -10.53
CA ALA A 11 7.24 11.74 -10.77
C ALA A 11 6.03 11.98 -11.70
N PRO A 12 5.60 10.96 -12.47
CA PRO A 12 4.42 11.06 -13.32
C PRO A 12 3.14 11.27 -12.50
N GLU A 13 2.08 11.76 -13.16
CA GLU A 13 0.76 11.86 -12.56
C GLU A 13 0.27 10.47 -12.10
N GLY A 14 -0.36 10.41 -10.92
CA GLY A 14 -0.83 9.15 -10.35
C GLY A 14 0.25 8.34 -9.63
N ALA A 15 1.49 8.83 -9.55
CA ALA A 15 2.51 8.27 -8.67
C ALA A 15 2.17 8.54 -7.20
N PHE A 16 2.37 7.55 -6.34
CA PHE A 16 2.14 7.65 -4.90
C PHE A 16 3.05 6.71 -4.11
N ALA A 17 3.14 6.95 -2.81
CA ALA A 17 3.94 6.17 -1.90
C ALA A 17 3.33 6.13 -0.49
N GLY A 18 3.60 5.07 0.24
CA GLY A 18 3.00 4.85 1.55
C GLY A 18 3.45 3.56 2.21
N TYR A 19 2.97 3.34 3.42
CA TYR A 19 3.14 2.08 4.12
C TYR A 19 1.89 1.23 3.94
N ALA A 20 2.04 0.05 3.33
CA ALA A 20 0.94 -0.89 3.13
C ALA A 20 0.68 -1.74 4.38
N SER A 21 1.68 -1.87 5.25
CA SER A 21 1.59 -2.52 6.55
C SER A 21 2.66 -1.94 7.48
N VAL A 22 2.31 -1.69 8.73
CA VAL A 22 3.20 -1.25 9.80
C VAL A 22 3.45 -2.41 10.75
N PHE A 23 4.73 -2.65 11.05
CA PHE A 23 5.12 -3.79 11.88
C PHE A 23 4.74 -3.60 13.35
N GLY A 24 4.48 -4.72 14.04
CA GLY A 24 4.20 -4.74 15.47
C GLY A 24 2.90 -4.03 15.87
N THR A 25 2.05 -3.69 14.89
CA THR A 25 0.78 -3.00 15.12
C THR A 25 -0.36 -3.99 14.95
N LEU A 26 -1.22 -4.08 15.97
CA LEU A 26 -2.44 -4.87 15.93
C LEU A 26 -3.41 -4.25 14.92
N ASP A 27 -3.94 -5.08 14.03
CA ASP A 27 -4.95 -4.67 13.06
C ASP A 27 -6.37 -5.11 13.48
N ARG A 28 -7.37 -4.65 12.73
CA ARG A 28 -8.78 -4.97 12.97
C ARG A 28 -9.12 -6.45 12.76
N GLY A 29 -8.26 -7.21 12.07
CA GLY A 29 -8.34 -8.66 11.92
C GLY A 29 -7.72 -9.44 13.07
N HIS A 30 -7.23 -8.76 14.12
CA HIS A 30 -6.45 -9.33 15.22
C HIS A 30 -5.10 -9.94 14.79
N ASP A 31 -4.51 -9.40 13.72
CA ASP A 31 -3.18 -9.75 13.26
C ASP A 31 -2.12 -8.72 13.66
N ILE A 32 -0.90 -9.20 13.91
CA ILE A 32 0.31 -8.39 14.07
C ILE A 32 1.33 -8.86 13.05
N VAL A 33 1.72 -8.01 12.12
CA VAL A 33 2.80 -8.34 11.17
C VAL A 33 4.16 -8.14 11.83
N ALA A 34 4.97 -9.20 11.90
CA ALA A 34 6.33 -9.12 12.41
C ALA A 34 7.31 -8.57 11.35
N ARG A 35 8.41 -7.99 11.82
CA ARG A 35 9.53 -7.60 10.95
C ARG A 35 10.07 -8.84 10.24
N GLY A 36 10.32 -8.73 8.94
CA GLY A 36 10.83 -9.85 8.15
C GLY A 36 9.75 -10.73 7.53
N ALA A 37 8.47 -10.53 7.88
CA ALA A 37 7.37 -11.36 7.41
C ALA A 37 7.20 -11.36 5.89
N PHE A 38 7.65 -10.32 5.20
CA PHE A 38 7.52 -10.21 3.74
C PHE A 38 8.78 -10.67 2.99
N ARG A 39 9.93 -10.83 3.65
CA ARG A 39 11.25 -11.00 2.98
C ARG A 39 11.26 -12.12 1.95
N ARG A 40 10.76 -13.29 2.34
CA ARG A 40 10.70 -14.46 1.45
C ARG A 40 9.84 -14.16 0.22
N SER A 41 8.62 -13.69 0.44
CA SER A 41 7.69 -13.36 -0.65
C SER A 41 8.25 -12.29 -1.59
N LEU A 42 8.86 -11.23 -1.06
CA LEU A 42 9.50 -10.19 -1.88
C LEU A 42 10.69 -10.71 -2.68
N SER A 43 11.50 -11.60 -2.10
CA SER A 43 12.63 -12.23 -2.79
C SER A 43 12.18 -13.16 -3.92
N GLU A 44 11.04 -13.84 -3.76
CA GLU A 44 10.52 -14.80 -4.75
C GLU A 44 9.73 -14.10 -5.88
N ARG A 45 8.88 -13.13 -5.54
CA ARG A 45 7.94 -12.49 -6.50
C ARG A 45 8.45 -11.18 -7.09
N GLY A 46 9.29 -10.46 -6.36
CA GLY A 46 9.61 -9.06 -6.65
C GLY A 46 8.38 -8.13 -6.59
N ALA A 47 8.62 -6.83 -6.74
CA ALA A 47 7.55 -5.82 -6.69
C ALA A 47 6.48 -6.02 -7.79
N SER A 48 6.90 -6.38 -9.01
CA SER A 48 5.99 -6.62 -10.15
C SER A 48 5.12 -7.86 -9.99
N GLY A 49 5.48 -8.77 -9.09
CA GLY A 49 4.69 -9.95 -8.75
C GLY A 49 3.49 -9.66 -7.86
N VAL A 50 3.50 -8.52 -7.15
CA VAL A 50 2.42 -8.08 -6.24
C VAL A 50 1.46 -7.17 -6.98
N LYS A 51 0.15 -7.44 -6.90
CA LYS A 51 -0.87 -6.66 -7.62
C LYS A 51 -1.26 -5.41 -6.85
N LEU A 52 -1.57 -4.34 -7.58
CA LEU A 52 -2.15 -3.12 -7.02
C LEU A 52 -3.63 -3.06 -7.38
N LEU A 53 -4.49 -3.31 -6.40
CA LEU A 53 -5.93 -3.49 -6.59
C LEU A 53 -6.75 -2.36 -5.97
N TRP A 54 -8.04 -2.36 -6.29
CA TRP A 54 -9.06 -1.56 -5.64
C TRP A 54 -9.87 -2.43 -4.67
N GLN A 55 -9.93 -2.07 -3.38
CA GLN A 55 -10.81 -2.68 -2.39
C GLN A 55 -10.73 -4.22 -2.32
N HIS A 56 -9.53 -4.78 -2.50
CA HIS A 56 -9.28 -6.22 -2.56
C HIS A 56 -10.03 -6.96 -3.70
N ASP A 57 -10.57 -6.25 -4.70
CA ASP A 57 -11.25 -6.86 -5.84
C ASP A 57 -10.23 -7.25 -6.93
N PRO A 58 -10.00 -8.55 -7.18
CA PRO A 58 -9.06 -9.01 -8.20
C PRO A 58 -9.48 -8.63 -9.63
N ASN A 59 -10.73 -8.25 -9.86
CA ASN A 59 -11.21 -7.75 -11.16
C ASN A 59 -10.91 -6.26 -11.38
N GLN A 60 -10.39 -5.56 -10.38
CA GLN A 60 -10.12 -4.13 -10.43
C GLN A 60 -8.65 -3.81 -10.13
N PRO A 61 -7.69 -4.27 -10.96
CA PRO A 61 -6.33 -3.75 -10.92
C PRO A 61 -6.31 -2.27 -11.33
N VAL A 62 -5.63 -1.44 -10.55
CA VAL A 62 -5.64 0.03 -10.73
C VAL A 62 -4.28 0.61 -11.04
N GLY A 63 -3.21 -0.18 -10.95
CA GLY A 63 -1.87 0.34 -11.13
C GLY A 63 -0.78 -0.71 -11.13
N VAL A 64 0.45 -0.24 -10.98
CA VAL A 64 1.63 -1.07 -10.79
C VAL A 64 2.42 -0.61 -9.56
N ILE A 65 3.15 -1.54 -8.96
CA ILE A 65 4.06 -1.28 -7.85
C ILE A 65 5.47 -1.19 -8.43
N ASP A 66 6.07 0.00 -8.36
CA ASP A 66 7.40 0.26 -8.92
C ASP A 66 8.51 -0.17 -7.94
N SER A 67 8.25 -0.09 -6.64
CA SER A 67 9.16 -0.60 -5.60
C SER A 67 8.41 -0.99 -4.34
N LEU A 68 8.87 -2.06 -3.71
CA LEU A 68 8.30 -2.60 -2.49
C LEU A 68 9.42 -3.13 -1.60
N ALA A 69 9.51 -2.65 -0.36
CA ALA A 69 10.59 -3.02 0.55
C ALA A 69 10.14 -2.93 2.01
N GLU A 70 10.72 -3.79 2.84
CA GLU A 70 10.64 -3.62 4.29
C GLU A 70 11.67 -2.60 4.77
N ASP A 71 11.30 -1.81 5.76
CA ASP A 71 12.23 -0.98 6.52
C ASP A 71 12.02 -1.14 8.04
N ASN A 72 12.60 -0.22 8.83
CA ASN A 72 12.46 -0.23 10.27
C ASN A 72 11.04 0.17 10.75
N HIS A 73 10.13 0.56 9.89
CA HIS A 73 8.76 0.90 10.24
C HIS A 73 7.75 -0.15 9.75
N GLY A 74 7.85 -0.56 8.48
CA GLY A 74 6.84 -1.39 7.85
C GLY A 74 7.20 -1.84 6.43
N LEU A 75 6.18 -2.26 5.70
CA LEU A 75 6.24 -2.52 4.26
C LEU A 75 5.98 -1.21 3.51
N TYR A 76 7.04 -0.57 3.05
CA TYR A 76 6.99 0.66 2.27
C TYR A 76 6.84 0.35 0.78
N MET A 77 5.94 1.06 0.12
CA MET A 77 5.71 0.94 -1.32
C MET A 77 5.81 2.28 -2.05
N ARG A 78 6.18 2.20 -3.32
CA ARG A 78 5.93 3.23 -4.32
C ARG A 78 5.26 2.57 -5.53
N GLY A 79 4.27 3.24 -6.07
CA GLY A 79 3.56 2.77 -7.25
C GLY A 79 2.93 3.91 -8.02
N ARG A 80 2.26 3.54 -9.10
CA ARG A 80 1.57 4.47 -9.99
C ARG A 80 0.25 3.89 -10.48
N LEU A 81 -0.74 4.75 -10.53
CA LEU A 81 -2.04 4.46 -11.12
C LEU A 81 -1.91 4.39 -12.66
N LEU A 82 -2.55 3.40 -13.26
CA LEU A 82 -2.64 3.29 -14.72
C LEU A 82 -3.85 4.09 -15.20
N LEU A 83 -3.65 5.37 -15.53
CA LEU A 83 -4.75 6.31 -15.79
C LEU A 83 -5.56 6.04 -17.06
N ASP A 84 -5.18 5.06 -17.87
CA ASP A 84 -6.04 4.54 -18.95
C ASP A 84 -7.20 3.70 -18.40
N VAL A 85 -7.07 3.16 -17.18
CA VAL A 85 -8.13 2.44 -16.46
C VAL A 85 -9.08 3.42 -15.77
N ALA A 86 -10.38 3.28 -16.00
CA ALA A 86 -11.41 4.17 -15.42
C ALA A 86 -11.36 4.21 -13.89
N ARG A 87 -11.33 3.03 -13.23
CA ARG A 87 -11.23 2.93 -11.78
C ARG A 87 -9.98 3.61 -11.21
N ALA A 88 -8.86 3.59 -11.92
CA ALA A 88 -7.63 4.25 -11.50
C ALA A 88 -7.78 5.79 -11.53
N ARG A 89 -8.47 6.34 -12.54
CA ARG A 89 -8.78 7.79 -12.59
C ARG A 89 -9.71 8.21 -11.45
N GLU A 90 -10.72 7.40 -11.15
CA GLU A 90 -11.61 7.62 -10.01
C GLU A 90 -10.85 7.58 -8.68
N ALA A 91 -9.99 6.58 -8.49
CA ALA A 91 -9.12 6.47 -7.31
C ALA A 91 -8.24 7.72 -7.14
N LEU A 92 -7.61 8.19 -8.23
CA LEU A 92 -6.83 9.43 -8.19
C LEU A 92 -7.66 10.65 -7.77
N SER A 93 -8.90 10.76 -8.27
CA SER A 93 -9.82 11.83 -7.86
C SER A 93 -10.12 11.78 -6.37
N LEU A 94 -10.42 10.59 -5.83
CA LEU A 94 -10.68 10.39 -4.40
C LEU A 94 -9.45 10.68 -3.53
N MET A 95 -8.26 10.25 -3.98
CA MET A 95 -6.99 10.54 -3.31
C MET A 95 -6.70 12.05 -3.25
N ARG A 96 -6.92 12.77 -4.36
CA ARG A 96 -6.75 14.23 -4.42
C ARG A 96 -7.61 14.97 -3.42
N ASN A 97 -8.84 14.50 -3.25
CA ASN A 97 -9.80 15.08 -2.30
C ASN A 97 -9.65 14.51 -0.89
N ARG A 98 -8.61 13.71 -0.62
CA ARG A 98 -8.32 13.09 0.69
C ARG A 98 -9.45 12.19 1.21
N VAL A 99 -10.29 11.70 0.31
CA VAL A 99 -11.36 10.74 0.64
C VAL A 99 -10.81 9.32 0.71
N LEU A 100 -9.73 9.06 -0.03
CA LEU A 100 -9.10 7.75 -0.11
C LEU A 100 -7.58 7.88 0.09
N ASP A 101 -7.09 7.36 1.20
CA ASP A 101 -5.66 7.32 1.51
C ASP A 101 -5.23 5.99 2.15
N GLY A 102 -6.14 5.02 2.30
CA GLY A 102 -5.88 3.74 2.93
C GLY A 102 -5.14 2.78 2.02
N LEU A 103 -4.21 2.04 2.62
CA LEU A 103 -3.56 0.88 2.01
C LEU A 103 -3.83 -0.36 2.86
N SER A 104 -3.99 -1.50 2.21
CA SER A 104 -4.16 -2.78 2.90
C SER A 104 -3.47 -3.88 2.10
N ILE A 105 -2.98 -4.91 2.79
CA ILE A 105 -2.32 -6.07 2.19
C ILE A 105 -3.29 -7.23 2.03
N GLY A 106 -3.16 -7.96 0.93
CA GLY A 106 -3.78 -9.26 0.73
C GLY A 106 -2.68 -10.32 0.61
N TYR A 107 -2.78 -11.33 1.46
CA TYR A 107 -1.73 -12.31 1.62
C TYR A 107 -2.31 -13.66 2.05
N ARG A 108 -1.51 -14.71 1.86
CA ARG A 108 -1.71 -16.01 2.51
C ARG A 108 -0.73 -16.14 3.66
N CYS A 109 -1.23 -16.50 4.85
CA CYS A 109 -0.37 -16.79 6.00
C CYS A 109 0.46 -18.06 5.74
N VAL A 110 1.77 -17.98 5.91
CA VAL A 110 2.69 -19.14 5.79
C VAL A 110 3.17 -19.59 7.15
N ARG A 111 3.53 -18.65 8.04
CA ARG A 111 3.91 -18.96 9.41
C ARG A 111 3.41 -17.88 10.36
N SER A 112 2.79 -18.32 11.44
CA SER A 112 2.30 -17.47 12.51
C SER A 112 2.34 -18.16 13.86
N ASP A 113 2.15 -17.38 14.91
CA ASP A 113 1.93 -17.85 16.27
C ASP A 113 0.85 -17.00 16.94
N VAL A 114 0.35 -17.41 18.10
CA VAL A 114 -0.59 -16.63 18.89
C VAL A 114 0.16 -15.96 20.04
N GLU A 115 0.08 -14.63 20.13
CA GLU A 115 0.60 -13.91 21.29
C GLU A 115 -0.26 -14.24 22.53
N PRO A 116 0.29 -14.89 23.57
CA PRO A 116 -0.54 -15.43 24.66
C PRO A 116 -1.27 -14.36 25.48
N LYS A 117 -0.79 -13.11 25.49
CA LYS A 117 -1.37 -12.02 26.28
C LYS A 117 -2.56 -11.36 25.61
N SER A 118 -2.47 -11.13 24.31
CA SER A 118 -3.51 -10.42 23.54
C SER A 118 -4.44 -11.37 22.79
N GLY A 119 -4.01 -12.63 22.59
CA GLY A 119 -4.67 -13.56 21.68
C GLY A 119 -4.47 -13.21 20.20
N ALA A 120 -3.68 -12.17 19.88
CA ALA A 120 -3.43 -11.75 18.50
C ALA A 120 -2.60 -12.80 17.75
N ARG A 121 -2.85 -12.95 16.45
CA ARG A 121 -2.03 -13.79 15.59
C ARG A 121 -0.84 -12.98 15.07
N VAL A 122 0.36 -13.38 15.47
CA VAL A 122 1.61 -12.76 15.03
C VAL A 122 2.09 -13.46 13.76
N LEU A 123 2.18 -12.72 12.66
CA LEU A 123 2.56 -13.21 11.35
C LEU A 123 4.08 -13.07 11.16
N TYR A 124 4.77 -14.19 11.02
CA TYR A 124 6.23 -14.24 10.85
C TYR A 124 6.66 -14.53 9.41
N ASP A 125 5.77 -15.07 8.58
CA ASP A 125 5.96 -15.27 7.15
C ASP A 125 4.60 -15.21 6.45
N VAL A 126 4.50 -14.36 5.45
CA VAL A 126 3.33 -14.25 4.58
C VAL A 126 3.74 -14.35 3.12
N ASP A 127 2.88 -15.00 2.33
CA ASP A 127 2.95 -14.94 0.89
C ASP A 127 2.08 -13.77 0.42
N LEU A 128 2.73 -12.64 0.12
CA LEU A 128 2.07 -11.39 -0.28
C LEU A 128 1.63 -11.47 -1.75
N TRP A 129 0.35 -11.25 -1.97
CA TRP A 129 -0.25 -11.34 -3.30
C TRP A 129 -0.59 -9.97 -3.88
N GLU A 130 -1.11 -9.08 -3.03
CA GLU A 130 -1.58 -7.78 -3.47
C GLU A 130 -1.49 -6.71 -2.38
N ILE A 131 -1.51 -5.46 -2.82
CA ILE A 131 -1.76 -4.28 -2.02
C ILE A 131 -2.95 -3.56 -2.65
N SER A 132 -3.90 -3.15 -1.83
CA SER A 132 -5.13 -2.49 -2.28
C SER A 132 -5.19 -1.04 -1.82
N LEU A 133 -5.72 -0.18 -2.69
CA LEU A 133 -6.33 1.08 -2.26
C LEU A 133 -7.66 0.78 -1.58
N VAL A 134 -7.81 1.23 -0.33
CA VAL A 134 -9.00 0.92 0.48
C VAL A 134 -9.56 2.15 1.18
N THR A 135 -10.88 2.18 1.36
CA THR A 135 -11.53 3.23 2.17
C THR A 135 -11.18 3.07 3.64
N PHE A 136 -11.22 1.83 4.13
CA PHE A 136 -10.98 1.50 5.53
C PHE A 136 -9.95 0.39 5.64
N PRO A 137 -8.67 0.71 5.88
CA PRO A 137 -7.64 -0.31 6.06
C PRO A 137 -7.84 -1.06 7.37
N MET A 138 -7.37 -2.32 7.41
CA MET A 138 -7.32 -3.10 8.64
C MET A 138 -6.38 -2.47 9.67
N GLN A 139 -5.29 -1.84 9.20
CA GLN A 139 -4.41 -1.00 10.02
C GLN A 139 -4.67 0.48 9.75
N GLU A 140 -5.04 1.24 10.77
CA GLU A 140 -5.35 2.66 10.61
C GLU A 140 -4.16 3.52 10.16
N THR A 141 -2.94 3.05 10.41
CA THR A 141 -1.67 3.69 10.04
C THR A 141 -1.15 3.29 8.66
N ALA A 142 -1.75 2.28 8.02
CA ALA A 142 -1.39 1.88 6.65
C ALA A 142 -1.99 2.88 5.65
N ARG A 143 -1.20 3.89 5.30
CA ARG A 143 -1.64 5.06 4.55
C ARG A 143 -0.70 5.45 3.42
N ILE A 144 -1.28 6.05 2.40
CA ILE A 144 -0.57 6.86 1.41
C ILE A 144 -0.02 8.09 2.12
N THR A 145 1.30 8.24 2.11
CA THR A 145 1.99 9.35 2.77
C THR A 145 2.43 10.44 1.80
N ALA A 146 2.42 10.15 0.50
CA ALA A 146 2.76 11.11 -0.54
C ALA A 146 2.13 10.71 -1.88
N TYR A 147 1.64 11.68 -2.67
CA TYR A 147 1.15 11.45 -4.03
C TYR A 147 1.40 12.65 -4.95
N LYS A 148 1.47 12.40 -6.26
CA LYS A 148 1.64 13.43 -7.30
C LYS A 148 0.31 13.75 -7.97
N ALA A 149 -0.24 14.93 -7.68
CA ALA A 149 -1.28 15.54 -8.50
C ALA A 149 -0.63 16.29 -9.69
N ALA A 150 -1.27 16.26 -10.86
CA ALA A 150 -0.90 17.15 -11.95
C ALA A 150 -0.97 18.61 -11.46
N VAL A 151 -0.04 19.45 -11.92
CA VAL A 151 -0.14 20.89 -11.71
C VAL A 151 -1.39 21.34 -12.46
N MET A 152 -2.43 21.74 -11.73
CA MET A 152 -3.54 22.50 -12.31
C MET A 152 -2.93 23.75 -12.95
N ARG A 153 -2.82 23.78 -14.28
CA ARG A 153 -2.57 25.03 -15.00
C ARG A 153 -3.85 25.84 -14.83
N GLY A 154 -3.84 26.79 -13.90
CA GLY A 154 -4.95 27.71 -13.69
C GLY A 154 -5.33 28.34 -15.02
N GLY A 155 -6.57 28.08 -15.45
CA GLY A 155 -7.17 28.79 -16.57
C GLY A 155 -7.22 30.28 -16.22
N ARG A 156 -6.61 31.10 -17.07
CA ARG A 156 -6.94 32.51 -17.13
C ARG A 156 -8.28 32.62 -17.87
N SER A 157 -9.31 33.05 -17.16
CA SER A 157 -10.45 33.78 -17.72
C SER A 157 -10.71 34.97 -16.81
#